data_AF-A0A920BED3-F1
#
_entry.id   AF-A0A920BED3-F1
#
_cell.length_a   1.000
_cell.length_b   1.000
_cell.length_c   1.000
_cell.angle_alpha   90.00
_cell.angle_beta   90.00
_cell.angle_gamma   90.00
#
_symmetry.space_group_name_H-M   'P 1'
#
loop_
_entity.id
_entity.type
_entity.pdbx_description
1 polymer ?
#
loop_
_entity_poly.entity_id
_entity_poly.type
_entity_poly.pdbx_seq_one_letter_code
_entity_poly.pdbx_strand_id
1 'polypeptide(L)' 'MESGAHAPDGVIEAVECHQHPWLYAVQWHPELTAAEDPSQQRLFDKLVTASQEMSNSTQIAA' A
#
# COMPACT_ATOMS: atom_id res chain seq x y z
N MET A 1 9.77 -8.20 -5.20
CA MET A 1 8.95 -8.17 -3.97
C MET A 1 9.85 -8.45 -2.79
N GLU A 2 9.73 -7.64 -1.75
CA GLU A 2 10.59 -7.66 -0.56
C GLU A 2 9.72 -7.52 0.70
N SER A 3 10.17 -8.06 1.83
CA SER A 3 9.47 -7.94 3.12
C SER A 3 9.71 -6.57 3.74
N GLY A 4 8.63 -5.86 4.10
CA GLY A 4 8.68 -4.52 4.70
C GLY A 4 8.36 -4.48 6.20
N ALA A 5 7.69 -5.51 6.73
CA ALA A 5 7.36 -5.61 8.15
C ALA A 5 7.31 -7.06 8.62
N HIS A 6 7.66 -7.27 9.89
CA HIS A 6 7.61 -8.57 10.57
C HIS A 6 6.99 -8.44 11.96
N ALA A 7 6.23 -9.46 12.36
CA ALA A 7 5.82 -9.66 13.74
C ALA A 7 6.99 -10.14 14.61
N PRO A 8 6.90 -10.07 15.95
CA PRO A 8 7.99 -10.49 16.85
C PRO A 8 8.39 -11.97 16.73
N ASP A 9 7.49 -12.82 16.25
CA ASP A 9 7.73 -14.25 15.98
C ASP A 9 8.36 -14.50 14.59
N GLY A 10 8.58 -13.45 13.81
CA GLY A 10 9.21 -13.49 12.48
C GLY A 10 8.22 -13.60 11.33
N VAL A 11 6.91 -13.72 11.59
CA VAL A 11 5.89 -13.76 10.52
C VAL A 11 5.95 -12.46 9.71
N ILE A 12 5.93 -12.58 8.38
CA ILE A 12 5.90 -11.42 7.48
C ILE A 12 4.51 -10.79 7.55
N GLU A 13 4.47 -9.50 7.90
CA GLU A 13 3.23 -8.73 8.04
C GLU A 13 3.00 -7.80 6.85
N ALA A 14 4.06 -7.42 6.12
CA ALA A 14 3.93 -6.61 4.90
C ALA A 14 4.98 -6.97 3.85
N VAL A 15 4.58 -6.87 2.58
CA VAL A 15 5.47 -6.96 1.42
C VAL A 15 5.25 -5.80 0.47
N GLU A 16 6.32 -5.37 -0.21
CA GLU A 16 6.30 -4.31 -1.20
C GLU A 16 6.99 -4.75 -2.52
N CYS A 17 6.64 -4.11 -3.64
CA CYS A 17 7.25 -4.39 -4.95
C CYS A 17 7.72 -3.11 -5.64
N HIS A 18 9.04 -2.93 -5.75
CA HIS A 18 9.62 -1.72 -6.33
C HIS A 18 9.51 -1.70 -7.87
N GLN A 19 9.22 -2.85 -8.50
CA GLN A 19 8.96 -2.95 -9.94
C GLN A 19 7.56 -2.48 -10.35
N HIS A 20 6.67 -2.21 -9.38
CA HIS A 20 5.35 -1.63 -9.63
C HIS A 20 5.29 -0.22 -9.02
N PRO A 21 4.67 0.77 -9.69
CA PRO A 21 4.64 2.16 -9.17
C PRO A 21 4.07 2.29 -7.77
N TRP A 22 3.12 1.43 -7.41
CA TRP A 22 2.61 1.34 -6.06
C TRP A 22 2.05 -0.07 -5.79
N LEU A 23 2.75 -0.88 -5.01
CA LEU A 23 2.27 -2.21 -4.62
C LEU A 23 2.75 -2.52 -3.21
N TYR A 24 1.79 -2.57 -2.29
CA TYR A 24 1.94 -3.00 -0.92
C TYR A 24 0.86 -4.03 -0.62
N ALA A 25 1.22 -5.08 0.11
CA ALA A 25 0.26 -6.02 0.68
C ALA A 25 0.56 -6.17 2.17
N VAL A 26 -0.48 -6.13 2.99
CA VAL A 26 -0.40 -6.21 4.45
C VAL A 26 -1.28 -7.35 4.94
N GLN A 27 -0.85 -8.02 6.01
CA GLN A 27 -1.58 -9.16 6.57
C GLN A 27 -2.64 -8.71 7.59
N TRP A 28 -2.40 -7.62 8.32
CA TRP A 28 -3.41 -7.04 9.21
C TRP A 28 -4.53 -6.35 8.43
N HIS A 29 -5.58 -5.95 9.14
CA HIS A 29 -6.77 -5.29 8.59
C HIS A 29 -6.71 -3.77 8.84
N PRO A 30 -6.00 -2.98 8.01
CA PRO A 30 -5.88 -1.53 8.19
C PRO A 30 -7.23 -0.80 8.13
N GLU A 31 -8.23 -1.37 7.45
CA GLU A 31 -9.57 -0.81 7.31
C GLU A 31 -10.33 -0.71 8.64
N LEU A 32 -10.01 -1.56 9.62
CA LEU A 32 -10.76 -1.63 10.89
C LEU A 32 -10.49 -0.44 11.81
N THR A 33 -9.33 0.22 11.66
CA THR A 33 -8.91 1.32 12.54
C THR A 33 -8.47 2.56 11.75
N ALA A 34 -8.70 2.59 10.43
CA ALA A 34 -8.28 3.71 9.58
C ALA A 34 -8.90 5.05 10.02
N ALA A 35 -10.14 5.04 10.54
CA ALA A 35 -10.81 6.25 10.98
C ALA A 35 -10.15 6.88 12.23
N GLU A 36 -9.53 6.07 13.07
CA GLU A 36 -8.92 6.48 14.35
C GLU A 36 -7.38 6.51 14.31
N ASP A 37 -6.75 5.76 13.40
CA ASP A 37 -5.29 5.67 13.24
C ASP A 37 -4.86 6.22 11.87
N PRO A 38 -4.30 7.44 11.83
CA PRO A 38 -3.81 8.05 10.59
C PRO A 38 -2.70 7.25 9.88
N SER A 39 -1.99 6.36 10.56
CA SER A 39 -1.01 5.49 9.91
C SER A 39 -1.68 4.44 9.03
N GLN A 40 -2.81 3.90 9.46
CA GLN A 40 -3.59 2.90 8.73
C GLN A 40 -4.30 3.55 7.53
N GLN A 41 -4.91 4.73 7.75
CA GLN A 41 -5.55 5.50 6.67
C GLN A 41 -4.57 5.84 5.53
N ARG A 42 -3.31 6.14 5.86
CA ARG A 42 -2.29 6.50 4.87
C ARG A 42 -2.05 5.43 3.81
N LEU A 43 -2.27 4.15 4.10
CA LEU A 43 -2.16 3.09 3.11
C LEU A 43 -3.19 3.28 1.98
N PHE A 44 -4.43 3.63 2.34
CA PHE A 44 -5.51 3.87 1.39
C PHE A 44 -5.33 5.20 0.65
N ASP A 45 -4.91 6.26 1.34
CA ASP A 45 -4.65 7.55 0.70
C ASP A 45 -3.60 7.41 -0.41
N LYS A 46 -2.52 6.66 -0.13
CA LYS A 46 -1.46 6.40 -1.09
C LYS A 46 -1.91 5.50 -2.25
N LEU A 47 -2.76 4.50 -2.00
CA LEU A 47 -3.39 3.70 -3.06
C LEU A 47 -4.17 4.59 -4.03
N VAL A 48 -5.01 5.49 -3.50
CA VAL A 48 -5.84 6.39 -4.31
C VAL A 48 -4.97 7.34 -5.12
N THR A 49 -3.97 7.97 -4.50
CA THR A 49 -3.02 8.86 -5.21
C THR A 49 -2.33 8.12 -6.35
N ALA A 50 -1.77 6.94 -6.10
CA ALA A 50 -1.09 6.16 -7.13
C ALA A 50 -2.03 5.73 -8.26
N SER A 51 -3.29 5.41 -7.94
CA SER A 51 -4.31 5.05 -8.94
C SER A 51 -4.65 6.22 -9.86
N GLN A 52 -4.73 7.44 -9.31
CA GLN A 52 -4.94 8.67 -10.09
C GLN A 52 -3.74 8.96 -11.00
N GLU A 53 -2.52 8.84 -10.49
CA GLU A 53 -1.30 9.04 -11.28
C GLU A 53 -1.19 8.04 -12.43
N MET A 54 -1.53 6.77 -12.18
CA MET A 54 -1.55 5.72 -13.21
C MET A 54 -2.62 5.99 -14.28
N SER A 55 -3.81 6.39 -13.86
CA SER A 55 -4.91 6.76 -14.78
C SER A 55 -4.51 7.92 -15.67
N ASN A 56 -3.92 8.97 -15.10
CA ASN A 56 -3.46 10.15 -15.85
C ASN A 56 -2.35 9.78 -16.84
N SER A 57 -1.40 8.94 -16.42
CA SER A 57 -0.31 8.47 -17.29
C SER A 57 -0.83 7.64 -18.46
N THR A 58 -1.87 6.83 -18.22
CA THR A 58 -2.52 6.01 -19.26
C THR A 58 -3.29 6.87 -20.26
N GLN A 59 -3.95 7.94 -19.80
CA GLN A 59 -4.68 8.88 -20.67
C GLN A 59 -3.77 9.75 -21.54
N ILE A 60 -2.56 10.09 -21.08
CA ILE A 60 -1.59 10.85 -21.88
C ILE A 60 -0.89 9.95 -22.92
N ALA A 61 -0.75 8.66 -22.64
CA ALA A 61 -0.12 7.69 -23.54
C ALA A 61 -1.06 7.15 -24.64
N ALA A 62 -2.37 7.46 -24.59
CA ALA A 62 -3.40 7.05 -25.54
C ALA A 62 -3.75 8.18 -26.52
#